data_AF-A0A9R1AA12-F1
#
_entry.id   AF-A0A9R1AA12-F1
#
_cell.length_a   1.000
_cell.length_b   1.000
_cell.length_c   1.000
_cell.angle_alpha   90.00
_cell.angle_beta   90.00
_cell.angle_gamma   90.00
#
_symmetry.space_group_name_H-M   'P 1'
#
loop_
_entity.id
_entity.type
_entity.pdbx_description
1 polymer ?
#
loop_
_entity_poly.entity_id
_entity_poly.type
_entity_poly.pdbx_seq_one_letter_code
_entity_poly.pdbx_strand_id
1 'polypeptide(L)'
;MSLAMPFILCYQERYFAGSSFRFYAWDYRVLRTFALDETTGDPIPEKLVKALNASRNMFPATDLQRQVFYSIMDLTLFGEHTSKPVDTISAVADLKRKHTSWNYVEGTHWHTRFSHLINYGAGYYSYLYARCFATTIWQEVCHGDPLSRSTGSAIRDKFLRHGGAKDPSALLKDFAGDSVIKNSGGGIIPDISSLCKEVGL
;
A
#
# COMPACT_ATOMS: atom_id res chain seq x y z
N MET A 1 20.70 -8.91 -0.39
CA MET A 1 19.32 -8.45 -0.07
C MET A 1 19.15 -7.74 1.28
N SER A 2 20.15 -7.65 2.17
CA SER A 2 19.98 -7.08 3.53
C SER A 2 19.99 -5.55 3.64
N LEU A 3 20.53 -4.81 2.65
CA LEU A 3 20.65 -3.35 2.68
C LEU A 3 19.44 -2.58 2.09
N ALA A 4 18.45 -3.27 1.52
CA ALA A 4 17.29 -2.62 0.87
C ALA A 4 16.17 -2.24 1.86
N MET A 5 16.03 -2.94 2.99
CA MET A 5 14.96 -2.66 3.97
C MET A 5 15.04 -1.28 4.63
N PRO A 6 16.20 -0.78 5.12
CA PRO A 6 16.25 0.50 5.81
C PRO A 6 15.87 1.69 4.91
N PHE A 7 16.25 1.63 3.63
CA PHE A 7 15.93 2.68 2.65
C PHE A 7 14.47 2.65 2.21
N ILE A 8 13.91 1.45 2.04
CA ILE A 8 12.50 1.28 1.66
C ILE A 8 11.59 1.77 2.78
N LEU A 9 11.90 1.51 4.05
CA LEU A 9 11.03 1.88 5.16
C LEU A 9 11.03 3.38 5.49
N CYS A 10 12.16 4.08 5.34
CA CYS A 10 12.19 5.55 5.46
C CYS A 10 11.39 6.24 4.35
N TYR A 11 11.32 5.64 3.15
CA TYR A 11 10.39 6.07 2.09
C TYR A 11 8.96 5.59 2.34
N GLN A 12 8.78 4.46 3.03
CA GLN A 12 7.46 3.98 3.44
C GLN A 12 6.81 4.88 4.47
N GLU A 13 7.48 5.76 5.20
CA GLU A 13 6.74 6.72 6.07
C GLU A 13 5.83 7.65 5.27
N ARG A 14 6.26 8.14 4.09
CA ARG A 14 5.40 8.94 3.20
C ARG A 14 4.27 8.11 2.58
N TYR A 15 4.55 6.86 2.20
CA TYR A 15 3.55 5.99 1.56
C TYR A 15 2.62 5.30 2.55
N PHE A 16 3.09 5.05 3.77
CA PHE A 16 2.33 4.61 4.93
C PHE A 16 1.44 5.75 5.39
N ALA A 17 1.94 6.98 5.54
CA ALA A 17 1.08 8.14 5.76
C ALA A 17 0.02 8.25 4.66
N GLY A 18 0.40 8.21 3.38
CA GLY A 18 -0.54 8.26 2.26
C GLY A 18 -1.52 7.09 2.21
N SER A 19 -1.16 5.90 2.70
CA SER A 19 -2.02 4.71 2.70
C SER A 19 -2.90 4.60 3.93
N SER A 20 -2.39 4.99 5.09
CA SER A 20 -3.10 5.00 6.36
C SER A 20 -4.09 6.17 6.44
N PHE A 21 -3.70 7.39 6.03
CA PHE A 21 -4.61 8.55 5.98
C PHE A 21 -5.71 8.41 4.92
N ARG A 22 -5.52 7.52 3.95
CA ARG A 22 -6.58 7.18 2.98
C ARG A 22 -7.84 6.70 3.71
N PHE A 23 -7.71 5.87 4.74
CA PHE A 23 -8.88 5.35 5.45
C PHE A 23 -9.68 6.46 6.15
N TYR A 24 -9.00 7.44 6.73
CA TYR A 24 -9.62 8.63 7.32
C TYR A 24 -10.39 9.45 6.30
N ALA A 25 -9.83 9.63 5.09
CA ALA A 25 -10.48 10.37 4.00
C ALA A 25 -11.78 9.71 3.49
N TRP A 26 -12.09 8.50 3.94
CA TRP A 26 -13.28 7.74 3.53
C TRP A 26 -14.16 7.32 4.71
N ASP A 27 -13.81 7.70 5.94
CA ASP A 27 -14.61 7.42 7.13
C ASP A 27 -15.63 8.55 7.33
N TYR A 28 -16.91 8.20 7.43
CA TYR A 28 -17.99 9.17 7.62
C TYR A 28 -17.78 10.05 8.85
N ARG A 29 -17.27 9.49 9.96
CA ARG A 29 -17.04 10.23 11.22
C ARG A 29 -16.00 11.33 11.04
N VAL A 30 -15.05 11.14 10.13
CA VAL A 30 -14.04 12.14 9.78
C VAL A 30 -14.60 13.11 8.75
N LEU A 31 -15.18 12.61 7.66
CA LEU A 31 -15.71 13.42 6.56
C LEU A 31 -16.74 14.45 7.03
N ARG A 32 -17.66 14.07 7.92
CA ARG A 32 -18.70 14.96 8.46
C ARG A 32 -18.18 16.17 9.23
N THR A 33 -16.88 16.23 9.55
CA THR A 33 -16.26 17.35 10.28
C THR A 33 -15.86 18.50 9.37
N PHE A 34 -15.68 18.25 8.07
CA PHE A 34 -15.20 19.26 7.12
C PHE A 34 -15.92 19.27 5.78
N ALA A 35 -16.54 18.15 5.36
CA ALA A 35 -17.33 18.08 4.14
C ALA A 35 -18.74 18.62 4.42
N LEU A 36 -18.90 19.92 4.28
CA LEU A 36 -20.16 20.65 4.48
C LEU A 36 -20.71 21.11 3.13
N ASP A 37 -22.03 21.12 2.99
CA ASP A 37 -22.70 21.75 1.86
C ASP A 37 -22.40 23.26 1.84
N GLU A 38 -22.02 23.80 0.69
CA GLU A 38 -21.64 25.21 0.56
C GLU A 38 -22.82 26.16 0.83
N THR A 39 -24.04 25.72 0.52
CA THR A 39 -25.24 26.56 0.63
C THR A 39 -25.88 26.42 2.01
N THR A 40 -26.08 25.19 2.49
CA THR A 40 -26.80 24.92 3.74
C THR A 40 -25.88 24.80 4.96
N GLY A 41 -24.60 24.51 4.76
CA GLY A 41 -23.65 24.20 5.84
C GLY A 41 -23.83 22.80 6.44
N ASP A 42 -24.75 21.99 5.92
CA ASP A 42 -25.04 20.66 6.44
C ASP A 42 -23.88 19.69 6.16
N PRO A 43 -23.55 18.78 7.08
CA PRO A 43 -22.52 17.78 6.84
C PRO A 43 -22.93 16.78 5.77
N ILE A 44 -21.93 16.25 5.07
CA ILE A 44 -22.10 15.21 4.05
C ILE A 44 -23.01 14.07 4.54
N PRO A 45 -24.07 13.70 3.80
CA PRO A 45 -24.97 12.64 4.23
C PRO A 45 -24.26 11.29 4.34
N GLU A 46 -24.49 10.55 5.42
CA GLU A 46 -23.89 9.21 5.64
C GLU A 46 -24.21 8.25 4.49
N LYS A 47 -25.43 8.32 3.94
CA LYS A 47 -25.85 7.52 2.79
C LYS A 47 -24.97 7.76 1.56
N LEU A 48 -24.56 9.00 1.33
CA LEU A 48 -23.67 9.36 0.23
C LEU A 48 -22.27 8.76 0.44
N VAL A 49 -21.73 8.87 1.66
CA VAL A 49 -20.43 8.25 2.00
C VAL A 49 -20.46 6.74 1.82
N LYS A 50 -21.55 6.07 2.22
CA LYS A 50 -21.76 4.63 1.97
C LYS A 50 -21.74 4.29 0.48
N ALA A 51 -22.43 5.08 -0.35
CA ALA A 51 -22.45 4.89 -1.80
C ALA A 51 -21.07 5.10 -2.44
N LEU A 52 -20.32 6.13 -2.01
CA LEU A 52 -18.96 6.40 -2.47
C LEU A 52 -18.01 5.24 -2.14
N ASN A 53 -18.08 4.73 -0.90
CA ASN A 53 -17.28 3.58 -0.47
C ASN A 53 -17.62 2.30 -1.25
N ALA A 54 -18.91 2.07 -1.54
CA ALA A 54 -19.33 0.94 -2.37
C ALA A 54 -18.79 1.04 -3.80
N SER A 55 -18.85 2.23 -4.42
CA SER A 55 -18.32 2.46 -5.76
C SER A 55 -16.81 2.26 -5.84
N ARG A 56 -16.06 2.73 -4.84
CA ARG A 56 -14.61 2.56 -4.76
C ARG A 56 -14.19 1.09 -4.71
N ASN A 57 -14.95 0.27 -3.99
CA ASN A 57 -14.62 -1.14 -3.75
C ASN A 57 -15.25 -2.06 -4.82
N MET A 58 -15.49 -1.56 -6.04
CA MET A 58 -16.12 -2.36 -7.11
C MET A 58 -15.15 -3.36 -7.77
N PHE A 59 -13.85 -3.05 -7.86
CA PHE A 59 -12.84 -3.93 -8.50
C PHE A 59 -11.55 -4.12 -7.68
N PRO A 60 -11.65 -4.44 -6.37
CA PRO A 60 -10.48 -4.48 -5.48
C PRO A 60 -9.46 -5.56 -5.90
N ALA A 61 -9.94 -6.70 -6.43
CA ALA A 61 -9.10 -7.79 -6.91
C ALA A 61 -8.31 -7.40 -8.18
N THR A 62 -8.93 -6.73 -9.14
CA THR A 62 -8.29 -6.23 -10.38
C THR A 62 -7.20 -5.20 -10.03
N ASP A 63 -7.50 -4.30 -9.10
CA ASP A 63 -6.53 -3.31 -8.63
C ASP A 63 -5.35 -3.96 -7.91
N LEU A 64 -5.61 -4.96 -7.07
CA LEU A 64 -4.57 -5.73 -6.40
C LEU A 64 -3.71 -6.51 -7.40
N GLN A 65 -4.32 -7.21 -8.35
CA GLN A 65 -3.61 -7.96 -9.40
C GLN A 65 -2.67 -7.06 -10.19
N ARG A 66 -3.11 -5.83 -10.53
CA ARG A 66 -2.27 -4.84 -11.21
C ARG A 66 -1.05 -4.44 -10.39
N GLN A 67 -1.20 -4.19 -9.08
CA GLN A 67 -0.09 -3.86 -8.18
C GLN A 67 0.89 -5.03 -8.01
N VAL A 68 0.37 -6.26 -7.94
CA VAL A 68 1.18 -7.49 -7.93
C VAL A 68 1.98 -7.62 -9.22
N PHE A 69 1.34 -7.41 -10.38
CA PHE A 69 2.01 -7.43 -11.67
C PHE A 69 3.14 -6.40 -11.75
N TYR A 70 2.92 -5.15 -11.31
CA TYR A 70 3.97 -4.14 -11.29
C TYR A 70 5.15 -4.53 -10.40
N SER A 71 4.89 -5.17 -9.27
CA SER A 71 5.91 -5.66 -8.36
C SER A 71 6.74 -6.80 -8.96
N ILE A 72 6.08 -7.77 -9.60
CA ILE A 72 6.75 -8.90 -10.28
C ILE A 72 7.58 -8.40 -11.46
N MET A 73 7.03 -7.47 -12.24
CA MET A 73 7.72 -6.84 -13.36
C MET A 73 8.98 -6.11 -12.91
N ASP A 74 8.88 -5.26 -11.89
CA ASP A 74 10.00 -4.52 -11.32
C ASP A 74 11.10 -5.47 -10.83
N LEU A 75 10.75 -6.48 -10.02
CA LEU A 75 11.69 -7.48 -9.51
C LEU A 75 12.32 -8.33 -10.62
N THR A 76 11.58 -8.60 -11.69
CA THR A 76 12.09 -9.35 -12.85
C THR A 76 13.08 -8.49 -13.63
N LEU A 77 12.77 -7.21 -13.89
CA LEU A 77 13.63 -6.32 -14.66
C LEU A 77 14.92 -5.96 -13.91
N PHE A 78 14.89 -5.86 -12.58
CA PHE A 78 16.06 -5.53 -11.75
C PHE A 78 16.66 -6.73 -10.99
N GLY A 79 16.16 -7.94 -11.24
CA GLY A 79 16.65 -9.17 -10.61
C GLY A 79 18.00 -9.65 -11.12
N GLU A 80 18.37 -10.87 -10.76
CA GLU A 80 19.59 -11.49 -11.25
C GLU A 80 19.47 -11.81 -12.74
N HIS A 81 20.29 -11.13 -13.55
CA HIS A 81 20.38 -11.36 -14.98
C HIS A 81 21.72 -11.96 -15.34
N THR A 82 21.72 -12.83 -16.35
CA THR A 82 22.97 -13.21 -17.02
C THR A 82 23.60 -11.97 -17.67
N SER A 83 24.88 -12.03 -18.05
CA SER A 83 25.62 -10.91 -18.67
C SER A 83 25.07 -10.41 -20.03
N LYS A 84 23.92 -10.91 -20.48
CA LYS A 84 23.26 -10.50 -21.72
C LYS A 84 22.18 -9.45 -21.46
N PRO A 85 22.01 -8.47 -22.35
CA PRO A 85 20.90 -7.52 -22.27
C PRO A 85 19.55 -8.26 -22.25
N VAL A 86 18.67 -7.85 -21.36
CA VAL A 86 17.31 -8.40 -21.24
C VAL A 86 16.41 -7.76 -22.30
N ASP A 87 15.72 -8.56 -23.10
CA ASP A 87 14.60 -8.08 -23.89
C ASP A 87 13.41 -7.78 -22.97
N THR A 88 13.35 -6.51 -22.54
CA THR A 88 12.32 -6.04 -21.61
C THR A 88 10.91 -6.12 -22.21
N ILE A 89 10.77 -6.07 -23.55
CA ILE A 89 9.45 -6.07 -24.20
C ILE A 89 8.84 -7.47 -24.07
N SER A 90 9.59 -8.49 -24.51
CA SER A 90 9.16 -9.89 -24.42
C SER A 90 8.92 -10.31 -22.96
N ALA A 91 9.84 -9.95 -22.05
CA ALA A 91 9.71 -10.26 -20.63
C ALA A 91 8.43 -9.67 -20.01
N VAL A 92 8.14 -8.39 -20.27
CA VAL A 92 6.93 -7.73 -19.75
C VAL A 92 5.66 -8.34 -20.36
N ALA A 93 5.68 -8.65 -21.66
CA ALA A 93 4.56 -9.29 -22.34
C ALA A 93 4.25 -10.68 -21.76
N ASP A 94 5.28 -11.49 -21.50
CA ASP A 94 5.17 -12.81 -20.88
C ASP A 94 4.60 -12.72 -19.46
N LEU A 95 5.15 -11.83 -18.64
CA LEU A 95 4.65 -11.60 -17.28
C LEU A 95 3.18 -11.17 -17.28
N LYS A 96 2.78 -10.30 -18.22
CA LYS A 96 1.41 -9.81 -18.30
C LYS A 96 0.44 -10.93 -18.67
N ARG A 97 0.79 -11.76 -19.66
CA ARG A 97 0.02 -12.97 -20.03
C ARG A 97 -0.12 -13.95 -18.87
N LYS A 98 0.95 -14.12 -18.08
CA LYS A 98 0.98 -15.09 -16.98
C LYS A 98 0.24 -14.64 -15.72
N HIS A 99 0.32 -13.35 -15.38
CA HIS A 99 -0.09 -12.85 -14.05
C HIS A 99 -1.31 -11.93 -14.07
N THR A 100 -1.84 -11.56 -15.23
CA THR A 100 -3.01 -10.67 -15.32
C THR A 100 -4.12 -11.28 -16.14
N SER A 101 -5.36 -10.84 -15.87
CA SER A 101 -6.55 -11.28 -16.60
C SER A 101 -6.74 -10.59 -17.96
N TRP A 102 -5.85 -9.66 -18.33
CA TRP A 102 -5.91 -8.91 -19.59
C TRP A 102 -4.59 -9.02 -20.35
N ASN A 103 -4.70 -9.20 -21.67
CA ASN A 103 -3.53 -9.47 -22.50
C ASN A 103 -2.62 -8.24 -22.69
N TYR A 104 -1.36 -8.52 -22.99
CA TYR A 104 -0.45 -7.53 -23.55
C TYR A 104 -0.95 -7.11 -24.94
N VAL A 105 -0.81 -5.82 -25.27
CA VAL A 105 -1.17 -5.30 -26.60
C VAL A 105 0.12 -5.14 -27.39
N GLU A 106 0.25 -5.88 -28.48
CA GLU A 106 1.44 -5.85 -29.33
C GLU A 106 1.71 -4.44 -29.88
N GLY A 107 2.99 -4.12 -30.05
CA GLY A 107 3.43 -2.78 -30.47
C GLY A 107 3.33 -1.69 -29.39
N THR A 108 2.87 -2.01 -28.18
CA THR A 108 2.97 -1.11 -27.02
C THR A 108 4.26 -1.34 -26.25
N HIS A 109 4.67 -0.36 -25.42
CA HIS A 109 5.82 -0.47 -24.52
C HIS A 109 5.48 0.21 -23.19
N TRP A 110 4.44 -0.27 -22.50
CA TRP A 110 3.89 0.44 -21.34
C TRP A 110 4.93 0.65 -20.22
N HIS A 111 5.82 -0.32 -19.99
CA HIS A 111 6.84 -0.26 -18.95
C HIS A 111 7.83 0.90 -19.13
N THR A 112 8.05 1.40 -20.35
CA THR A 112 8.94 2.54 -20.59
C THR A 112 8.37 3.86 -20.07
N ARG A 113 7.06 3.91 -19.82
CA ARG A 113 6.37 5.05 -19.19
C ARG A 113 6.24 4.89 -17.68
N PHE A 114 6.67 3.77 -17.13
CA PHE A 114 6.57 3.49 -15.72
C PHE A 114 7.78 4.06 -14.97
N SER A 115 7.68 5.34 -14.63
CA SER A 115 8.78 6.13 -14.03
C SER A 115 9.30 5.58 -12.71
N HIS A 116 8.50 4.79 -11.99
CA HIS A 116 8.93 4.08 -10.79
C HIS A 116 10.14 3.17 -11.02
N LEU A 117 10.34 2.64 -12.23
CA LEU A 117 11.52 1.82 -12.52
C LEU A 117 12.83 2.61 -12.40
N ILE A 118 12.81 3.93 -12.57
CA ILE A 118 14.05 4.74 -12.58
C ILE A 118 14.56 5.02 -11.17
N ASN A 119 13.67 5.47 -10.28
CA ASN A 119 14.05 5.91 -8.92
C ASN A 119 13.71 4.87 -7.85
N TYR A 120 13.00 3.79 -8.22
CA TYR A 120 12.42 2.82 -7.29
C TYR A 120 12.61 1.37 -7.75
N GLY A 121 13.58 1.13 -8.63
CA GLY A 121 13.89 -0.18 -9.18
C GLY A 121 14.17 -1.22 -8.09
N ALA A 122 13.62 -2.42 -8.27
CA ALA A 122 13.62 -3.52 -7.29
C ALA A 122 12.90 -3.21 -5.97
N GLY A 123 12.14 -2.12 -5.90
CA GLY A 123 11.47 -1.64 -4.69
C GLY A 123 9.94 -1.60 -4.78
N TYR A 124 9.32 -1.81 -5.95
CA TYR A 124 7.90 -1.49 -6.14
C TYR A 124 6.94 -2.32 -5.26
N TYR A 125 7.33 -3.55 -4.89
CA TYR A 125 6.57 -4.39 -3.96
C TYR A 125 6.30 -3.72 -2.60
N SER A 126 7.09 -2.71 -2.23
CA SER A 126 6.94 -1.96 -0.98
C SER A 126 5.59 -1.25 -0.87
N TYR A 127 4.93 -0.92 -1.99
CA TYR A 127 3.59 -0.34 -2.00
C TYR A 127 2.55 -1.33 -1.47
N LEU A 128 2.64 -2.59 -1.85
CA LEU A 128 1.78 -3.65 -1.34
C LEU A 128 2.06 -3.91 0.15
N TYR A 129 3.34 -3.91 0.54
CA TYR A 129 3.70 -4.06 1.96
C TYR A 129 3.14 -2.93 2.81
N ALA A 130 3.33 -1.68 2.38
CA ALA A 130 2.78 -0.51 3.05
C ALA A 130 1.24 -0.58 3.13
N ARG A 131 0.57 -1.05 2.07
CA ARG A 131 -0.88 -1.26 2.08
C ARG A 131 -1.30 -2.31 3.11
N CYS A 132 -0.62 -3.46 3.20
CA CYS A 132 -0.93 -4.47 4.21
C CYS A 132 -0.81 -3.89 5.64
N PHE A 133 0.33 -3.27 5.95
CA PHE A 133 0.55 -2.67 7.27
C PHE A 133 -0.47 -1.57 7.59
N ALA A 134 -0.77 -0.69 6.63
CA ALA A 134 -1.77 0.35 6.80
C ALA A 134 -3.18 -0.22 7.04
N THR A 135 -3.57 -1.27 6.31
CA THR A 135 -4.87 -1.92 6.51
C THR A 135 -4.97 -2.58 7.89
N THR A 136 -3.94 -3.30 8.33
CA THR A 136 -3.91 -3.91 9.67
C THR A 136 -3.97 -2.84 10.76
N ILE A 137 -3.13 -1.81 10.67
CA ILE A 137 -3.12 -0.71 11.65
C ILE A 137 -4.46 0.00 11.69
N TRP A 138 -5.06 0.28 10.54
CA TRP A 138 -6.37 0.90 10.49
C TRP A 138 -7.41 0.04 11.21
N GLN A 139 -7.53 -1.24 10.84
CA GLN A 139 -8.54 -2.14 11.38
C GLN A 139 -8.39 -2.37 12.89
N GLU A 140 -7.16 -2.60 13.36
CA GLU A 140 -6.89 -3.01 14.74
C GLU A 140 -6.73 -1.83 15.70
N VAL A 141 -6.26 -0.67 15.23
CA VAL A 141 -5.87 0.45 16.11
C VAL A 141 -6.75 1.68 15.90
N CYS A 142 -7.04 2.05 14.65
CA CYS A 142 -7.67 3.34 14.34
C CYS A 142 -9.18 3.27 14.15
N HIS A 143 -9.71 2.17 13.63
CA HIS A 143 -11.10 2.10 13.15
C HIS A 143 -12.14 2.25 14.27
N GLY A 144 -11.83 1.83 15.50
CA GLY A 144 -12.74 1.97 16.65
C GLY A 144 -13.16 3.42 16.89
N ASP A 145 -12.19 4.33 16.95
CA ASP A 145 -12.40 5.77 17.06
C ASP A 145 -11.31 6.54 16.26
N PRO A 146 -11.58 6.89 14.99
CA PRO A 146 -10.62 7.58 14.13
C PRO A 146 -10.19 8.93 14.69
N LEU A 147 -11.05 9.63 15.43
CA LEU A 147 -10.74 10.96 15.96
C LEU A 147 -10.18 10.91 17.40
N SER A 148 -9.87 9.72 17.90
CA SER A 148 -9.28 9.52 19.22
C SER A 148 -7.96 10.26 19.37
N ARG A 149 -7.90 11.18 20.35
CA ARG A 149 -6.67 11.91 20.70
C ARG A 149 -5.60 10.97 21.26
N SER A 150 -5.98 9.94 22.01
CA SER A 150 -5.02 8.97 22.56
C SER A 150 -4.40 8.14 21.44
N THR A 151 -5.21 7.67 20.48
CA THR A 151 -4.73 6.95 19.29
C THR A 151 -3.83 7.84 18.43
N GLY A 152 -4.24 9.08 18.17
CA GLY A 152 -3.41 10.05 17.43
C GLY A 152 -2.08 10.34 18.12
N SER A 153 -2.07 10.47 19.45
CA SER A 153 -0.84 10.64 20.23
C SER A 153 0.04 9.40 20.14
N ALA A 154 -0.53 8.20 20.19
CA ALA A 154 0.22 6.96 20.01
C ALA A 154 0.83 6.84 18.60
N ILE A 155 0.10 7.17 17.53
CA ILE A 155 0.63 7.19 16.15
C ILE A 155 1.81 8.17 16.06
N ARG A 156 1.68 9.37 16.62
CA ARG A 156 2.75 10.36 16.65
C ARG A 156 3.95 9.83 17.45
N ASP A 157 3.71 9.40 18.68
CA ASP A 157 4.78 9.20 19.67
C ASP A 157 5.50 7.86 19.55
N LYS A 158 4.81 6.82 19.08
CA LYS A 158 5.38 5.48 18.95
C LYS A 158 5.82 5.15 17.52
N PHE A 159 5.22 5.80 16.52
CA PHE A 159 5.44 5.45 15.12
C PHE A 159 6.12 6.60 14.35
N LEU A 160 5.45 7.74 14.16
CA LEU A 160 5.90 8.79 13.23
C LEU A 160 7.09 9.62 13.73
N ARG A 161 7.23 9.85 15.04
CA ARG A 161 8.27 10.78 15.57
C ARG A 161 9.70 10.31 15.32
N HIS A 162 9.89 9.03 15.05
CA HIS A 162 11.21 8.40 15.03
C HIS A 162 11.88 8.49 13.65
N GLY A 163 11.11 8.69 12.57
CA GLY A 163 11.69 8.66 11.23
C GLY A 163 12.41 7.33 10.95
N GLY A 164 13.46 7.41 10.13
CA GLY A 164 14.41 6.32 9.93
C GLY A 164 15.38 6.05 11.10
N ALA A 165 15.22 6.69 12.26
CA ALA A 165 16.18 6.56 13.37
C ALA A 165 15.95 5.30 14.24
N LYS A 166 14.81 4.63 14.10
CA LYS A 166 14.50 3.37 14.81
C LYS A 166 14.19 2.27 13.79
N ASP A 167 14.53 1.02 14.16
CA ASP A 167 14.21 -0.12 13.32
C ASP A 167 12.70 -0.18 13.04
N PRO A 168 12.27 -0.22 11.76
CA PRO A 168 10.86 -0.13 11.44
C PRO A 168 10.05 -1.36 11.84
N SER A 169 10.68 -2.53 11.94
CA SER A 169 10.00 -3.73 12.45
C SER A 169 9.71 -3.60 13.94
N ALA A 170 10.65 -3.02 14.69
CA ALA A 170 10.46 -2.69 16.09
C ALA A 170 9.37 -1.61 16.28
N LEU A 171 9.34 -0.58 15.41
CA LEU A 171 8.28 0.45 15.42
C LEU A 171 6.90 -0.17 15.19
N LEU A 172 6.76 -1.04 14.18
CA LEU A 172 5.49 -1.71 13.87
C LEU A 172 5.02 -2.60 15.02
N LYS A 173 5.90 -3.38 15.63
CA LYS A 173 5.54 -4.25 16.76
C LYS A 173 5.15 -3.48 18.01
N ASP A 174 5.90 -2.44 18.35
CA ASP A 174 5.62 -1.57 19.51
C ASP A 174 4.29 -0.82 19.37
N PHE A 175 3.91 -0.47 18.14
CA PHE A 175 2.68 0.27 17.87
C PHE A 175 1.46 -0.62 17.61
N ALA A 176 1.59 -1.66 16.78
CA ALA A 176 0.48 -2.47 16.27
C ALA A 176 0.47 -3.93 16.76
N GLY A 177 1.46 -4.33 17.56
CA GLY A 177 1.61 -5.70 18.08
C GLY A 177 2.37 -6.64 17.15
N ASP A 178 2.68 -7.85 17.65
CA ASP A 178 3.55 -8.80 16.94
C ASP A 178 2.92 -9.46 15.71
N SER A 179 1.59 -9.52 15.64
CA SER A 179 0.86 -10.17 14.55
C SER A 179 0.98 -9.44 13.20
N VAL A 180 1.40 -8.18 13.21
CA VAL A 180 1.52 -7.34 12.00
C VAL A 180 2.65 -7.78 11.07
N ILE A 181 3.62 -8.53 11.59
CA ILE A 181 4.82 -8.99 10.88
C ILE A 181 4.95 -10.51 10.96
N LYS A 182 5.37 -11.12 9.85
CA LYS A 182 5.82 -12.51 9.78
C LYS A 182 7.27 -12.58 9.30
N ASN A 183 8.00 -13.59 9.76
CA ASN A 183 9.35 -13.87 9.27
C ASN A 183 9.28 -14.96 8.18
N SER A 184 9.92 -14.73 7.05
CA SER A 184 10.02 -15.72 5.96
C SER A 184 11.31 -15.54 5.18
N GLY A 185 12.05 -16.64 4.96
CA GLY A 185 13.27 -16.63 4.14
C GLY A 185 14.37 -15.66 4.61
N GLY A 186 14.44 -15.36 5.91
CA GLY A 186 15.37 -14.37 6.47
C GLY A 186 14.95 -12.91 6.30
N GLY A 187 13.75 -12.65 5.76
CA GLY A 187 13.15 -11.33 5.64
C GLY A 187 11.86 -11.18 6.44
N ILE A 188 11.39 -9.94 6.54
CA ILE A 188 10.12 -9.57 7.15
C ILE A 188 9.07 -9.41 6.05
N ILE A 189 7.93 -10.06 6.22
CA ILE A 189 6.76 -9.93 5.35
C ILE A 189 5.56 -9.46 6.18
N PRO A 190 4.64 -8.66 5.62
CA PRO A 190 3.43 -8.26 6.34
C PRO A 190 2.49 -9.45 6.51
N ASP A 191 1.70 -9.43 7.59
CA ASP A 191 0.46 -10.20 7.59
C ASP A 191 -0.52 -9.65 6.54
N ILE A 192 -1.13 -10.54 5.76
CA ILE A 192 -2.02 -10.17 4.67
C ILE A 192 -3.51 -10.34 5.02
N SER A 193 -3.84 -10.87 6.20
CA SER A 193 -5.21 -11.27 6.53
C SER A 193 -6.16 -10.07 6.55
N SER A 194 -5.72 -8.93 7.10
CA SER A 194 -6.51 -7.68 7.09
C SER A 194 -6.74 -7.16 5.66
N LEU A 195 -5.74 -7.30 4.78
CA LEU A 195 -5.87 -6.91 3.38
C LEU A 195 -6.83 -7.83 2.62
N CYS A 196 -6.69 -9.16 2.77
CA CYS A 196 -7.60 -10.13 2.15
C CYS A 196 -9.06 -9.85 2.52
N LYS A 197 -9.34 -9.62 3.82
CA LYS A 197 -10.68 -9.22 4.28
C LYS A 197 -11.15 -7.92 3.64
N GLU A 198 -10.28 -6.92 3.48
CA GLU A 198 -10.62 -5.63 2.85
C GLU A 198 -10.97 -5.78 1.37
N VAL A 199 -10.28 -6.66 0.65
CA VAL A 199 -10.52 -6.88 -0.79
C VAL A 199 -11.54 -7.98 -1.10
N GLY A 200 -12.07 -8.66 -0.08
CA GLY A 200 -13.06 -9.73 -0.23
C GLY A 200 -12.49 -11.05 -0.76
N LEU A 201 -11.26 -11.38 -0.36
CA LEU A 201 -10.57 -12.65 -0.69
C LEU A 201 -10.51 -13.61 0.51
#